data_AF-A0A371DYI4-F1
#
_entry.id   AF-A0A371DYI4-F1
#
_cell.length_a   1.000
_cell.length_b   1.000
_cell.length_c   1.000
_cell.angle_alpha   90.00
_cell.angle_beta   90.00
_cell.angle_gamma   90.00
#
_symmetry.space_group_name_H-M   'P 1'
#
loop_
_entity.id
_entity.type
_entity.pdbx_description
1 polymer ?
#
loop_
_entity_poly.entity_id
_entity_poly.type
_entity_poly.pdbx_seq_one_letter_code
_entity_poly.pdbx_strand_id
1 'polypeptide(L)' 'MFAGLPTTIVVAGGAEYTLDGMRVVKDRLAQDSGEDKCTYVEVPDASHDFFLMTWHEPERTQILQRLAGWVHQLTSRA' A
#
# COMPACT_ATOMS: atom_id res chain seq x y z
N MET A 1 -8.15 -9.08 14.52
CA MET A 1 -9.13 -8.66 13.50
C MET A 1 -8.70 -9.03 12.08
N PHE A 2 -7.41 -9.07 11.77
CA PHE A 2 -6.89 -9.29 10.41
C PHE A 2 -6.24 -10.65 10.16
N ALA A 3 -6.20 -11.52 11.16
CA ALA A 3 -5.68 -12.89 11.03
C ALA A 3 -6.42 -13.65 9.90
N GLY A 4 -5.66 -14.30 9.03
CA GLY A 4 -6.19 -15.06 7.89
C GLY A 4 -6.39 -14.24 6.60
N LEU A 5 -6.16 -12.92 6.61
CA LEU A 5 -6.09 -12.16 5.36
C LEU A 5 -4.91 -12.64 4.50
N PRO A 6 -5.04 -12.61 3.16
CA PRO A 6 -3.91 -12.81 2.25
C PRO A 6 -2.80 -11.79 2.48
N THR A 7 -1.61 -12.06 1.94
CA THR A 7 -0.54 -11.05 1.86
C THR A 7 -1.10 -9.78 1.24
N THR A 8 -0.99 -8.66 1.96
CA THR A 8 -1.67 -7.41 1.66
C THR A 8 -0.65 -6.31 1.39
N ILE A 9 -0.92 -5.46 0.41
CA ILE A 9 -0.21 -4.19 0.21
C ILE A 9 -1.15 -3.03 0.56
N VAL A 10 -0.65 -2.08 1.34
CA VAL A 10 -1.35 -0.85 1.71
C VAL A 10 -0.57 0.32 1.12
N VAL A 11 -1.25 1.15 0.33
CA VAL A 11 -0.70 2.35 -0.29
C VAL A 11 -1.44 3.55 0.28
N ALA A 12 -0.71 4.54 0.80
CA ALA A 12 -1.25 5.76 1.37
C ALA A 12 -0.55 6.98 0.75
N GLY A 13 -1.31 8.04 0.50
CA GLY A 13 -0.77 9.37 0.22
C GLY A 13 -0.49 10.12 1.53
N GLY A 14 0.67 10.75 1.65
CA GLY A 14 1.04 11.49 2.85
C GLY A 14 0.24 12.79 3.04
N ALA A 15 -0.44 13.27 2.00
CA ALA A 15 -1.34 14.42 2.05
C ALA A 15 -2.83 14.02 2.17
N GLU A 16 -3.15 12.73 2.38
CA GLU A 16 -4.53 12.27 2.51
C GLU A 16 -5.07 12.45 3.95
N TYR A 17 -6.35 12.80 4.09
CA TYR A 17 -7.01 12.93 5.40
C TYR A 17 -7.07 11.60 6.17
N THR A 18 -6.97 10.47 5.48
CA THR A 18 -7.06 9.12 6.03
C THR A 18 -5.71 8.53 6.47
N LEU A 19 -4.61 9.28 6.39
CA LEU A 19 -3.25 8.78 6.62
C LEU A 19 -3.08 8.06 7.95
N ASP A 20 -3.58 8.63 9.05
CA ASP A 20 -3.51 8.01 10.37
C ASP A 20 -4.27 6.68 10.42
N GLY A 21 -5.40 6.60 9.73
CA GLY A 21 -6.14 5.35 9.56
C GLY A 21 -5.33 4.29 8.81
N MET A 22 -4.61 4.69 7.75
CA MET A 22 -3.74 3.78 6.98
C MET A 22 -2.58 3.26 7.81
N ARG A 23 -1.97 4.12 8.64
CA ARG A 23 -0.92 3.72 9.59
C ARG A 23 -1.44 2.74 10.64
N VAL A 24 -2.64 3.00 11.19
CA VAL A 24 -3.30 2.08 12.13
C VAL A 24 -3.61 0.73 11.50
N VAL A 25 -4.09 0.69 10.25
CA VAL A 25 -4.33 -0.56 9.53
C VAL A 25 -3.03 -1.33 9.33
N LYS A 26 -1.95 -0.67 8.91
CA LYS A 26 -0.62 -1.27 8.80
C LYS A 26 -0.16 -1.88 10.13
N ASP A 27 -0.21 -1.13 11.23
CA ASP A 27 0.24 -1.59 12.54
C ASP A 27 -0.58 -2.82 13.01
N ARG A 28 -1.90 -2.78 12.82
CA ARG A 28 -2.78 -3.89 13.21
C ARG A 28 -2.63 -5.12 12.31
N LEU A 29 -2.38 -4.95 11.01
CA LEU A 29 -2.07 -6.06 10.10
C LEU A 29 -0.78 -6.75 10.51
N ALA A 30 0.28 -5.98 10.81
CA ALA A 30 1.55 -6.52 11.27
C ALA A 30 1.39 -7.26 12.61
N GLN A 31 0.63 -6.68 13.55
CA GLN A 31 0.34 -7.29 14.85
C GLN A 31 -0.42 -8.63 14.71
N ASP A 32 -1.44 -8.69 13.86
CA ASP A 32 -2.33 -9.85 13.76
C ASP A 32 -1.81 -10.95 12.84
N SER A 33 -1.02 -10.61 11.80
CA SER A 33 -0.63 -11.51 10.71
C SER A 33 0.88 -11.66 10.53
N GLY A 34 1.69 -10.88 11.25
CA GLY A 34 3.15 -10.84 11.13
C GLY A 34 3.63 -9.77 10.13
N GLU A 35 4.82 -9.23 10.37
CA GLU A 35 5.39 -8.11 9.59
C GLU A 35 5.52 -8.44 8.09
N ASP A 36 5.87 -9.69 7.76
CA ASP A 36 6.06 -10.14 6.37
C ASP A 36 4.76 -10.24 5.56
N LYS A 37 3.58 -10.15 6.20
CA LYS A 37 2.28 -10.25 5.55
C LYS A 37 1.74 -8.90 5.07
N CYS A 38 2.37 -7.79 5.45
CA CYS A 38 1.93 -6.44 5.10
C CYS A 38 3.05 -5.65 4.41
N THR A 39 2.89 -5.33 3.13
CA THR A 39 3.73 -4.34 2.45
C THR A 39 3.11 -2.95 2.61
N TYR A 40 3.81 -2.00 3.24
CA TYR A 40 3.34 -0.62 3.38
C TYR A 40 4.07 0.32 2.44
N VAL A 41 3.32 1.25 1.84
CA VAL A 41 3.85 2.32 0.99
C VAL A 41 3.18 3.62 1.38
N GLU A 42 3.96 4.59 1.82
CA GLU A 42 3.50 5.95 2.07
C GLU A 42 4.21 6.87 1.08
N VAL A 43 3.46 7.66 0.32
CA VAL A 43 4.00 8.59 -0.68
C VAL A 43 3.81 10.03 -0.19
N PRO A 44 4.87 10.71 0.29
CA PRO A 44 4.76 11.90 1.14
C PRO A 44 3.82 13.01 0.66
N ASP A 45 3.89 13.40 -0.61
CA ASP A 45 3.14 14.54 -1.15
C ASP A 45 1.89 14.12 -1.95
N ALA A 46 1.52 12.84 -1.86
CA ALA A 46 0.40 12.30 -2.62
C ALA A 46 -0.95 12.48 -1.93
N SER A 47 -1.97 12.79 -2.72
CA SER A 47 -3.36 12.83 -2.27
C SER A 47 -3.97 11.43 -2.17
N HIS A 48 -5.18 11.35 -1.61
CA HIS A 48 -5.99 10.14 -1.65
C HIS A 48 -6.16 9.63 -3.09
N ASP A 49 -5.97 8.34 -3.33
CA ASP A 49 -6.10 7.68 -4.64
C ASP A 49 -5.28 8.30 -5.78
N PHE A 50 -4.14 8.94 -5.48
CA PHE A 50 -3.30 9.65 -6.46
C PHE A 50 -2.93 8.84 -7.72
N PHE A 51 -2.80 7.52 -7.62
CA PHE A 51 -2.46 6.68 -8.78
C PHE A 51 -3.59 6.52 -9.81
N LEU A 52 -4.81 6.93 -9.47
CA LEU A 52 -5.91 7.09 -10.42
C LEU A 52 -5.88 8.45 -11.13
N MET A 53 -5.08 9.40 -10.63
CA MET A 53 -5.02 10.78 -11.12
C MET A 53 -3.92 10.92 -12.18
N THR A 54 -4.30 11.02 -13.45
CA THR A 54 -3.36 11.08 -14.59
C THR A 54 -2.40 12.27 -14.58
N TRP A 55 -2.65 13.27 -13.74
CA TRP A 55 -1.83 14.47 -13.57
C TRP A 55 -0.87 14.40 -12.38
N HIS A 56 -0.98 13.38 -11.52
CA HIS A 56 -0.20 13.29 -10.29
C HIS A 56 1.09 12.48 -10.52
N GLU A 57 2.01 13.09 -11.27
CA GLU A 57 3.29 12.49 -11.65
C GLU A 57 4.46 13.22 -10.97
N PRO A 58 5.57 12.51 -10.66
CA PRO A 58 5.89 11.14 -11.09
C PRO A 58 5.34 10.01 -10.18
N GLU A 59 4.71 10.34 -9.06
CA GLU A 59 4.32 9.42 -8.00
C GLU A 59 3.37 8.33 -8.53
N ARG A 60 2.39 8.71 -9.37
CA ARG A 60 1.47 7.77 -10.01
C ARG A 60 2.21 6.67 -10.77
N THR A 61 3.13 7.05 -11.66
CA THR A 61 3.86 6.04 -12.45
C THR A 61 4.69 5.13 -11.55
N GLN A 62 5.38 5.71 -10.57
CA GLN A 62 6.23 4.95 -9.66
C GLN A 62 5.44 3.92 -8.84
N ILE A 63 4.29 4.31 -8.29
CA ILE A 63 3.49 3.39 -7.49
C ILE A 63 2.83 2.31 -8.35
N LEU A 64 2.39 2.63 -9.57
CA LEU A 64 1.85 1.63 -10.50
C LEU A 64 2.90 0.58 -10.88
N GLN A 65 4.14 1.01 -11.14
CA GLN A 65 5.26 0.09 -11.39
C GLN A 65 5.54 -0.79 -10.18
N ARG A 66 5.52 -0.21 -8.97
CA ARG A 66 5.72 -0.96 -7.73
C ARG A 66 4.60 -1.98 -7.48
N LEU A 67 3.33 -1.60 -7.69
CA LEU A 67 2.18 -2.50 -7.58
C LEU A 67 2.29 -3.65 -8.58
N ALA A 68 2.65 -3.36 -9.84
CA ALA A 68 2.87 -4.39 -10.85
C ALA A 68 3.98 -5.38 -10.42
N GLY A 69 5.09 -4.88 -9.89
CA GLY A 69 6.18 -5.71 -9.36
C GLY A 69 5.73 -6.57 -8.18
N TRP A 70 4.93 -6.01 -7.26
CA TRP A 70 4.39 -6.75 -6.11
C TRP A 70 3.44 -7.88 -6.53
N VAL A 71 2.51 -7.59 -7.45
CA VAL A 71 1.60 -8.61 -8.01
C VAL A 71 2.40 -9.71 -8.71
N HIS A 72 3.39 -9.33 -9.53
CA HIS A 72 4.23 -10.30 -10.23
C HIS A 72 4.93 -11.26 -9.25
N GLN A 73 5.53 -10.73 -8.18
CA GLN A 73 6.17 -11.53 -7.13
C GLN A 73 5.22 -12.48 -6.42
N LEU A 74 3.95 -12.10 -6.23
CA LEU A 74 2.95 -12.99 -5.64
C LEU A 74 2.55 -14.11 -6.59
N THR A 75 2.32 -13.77 -7.87
CA THR A 75 1.92 -14.76 -8.87
C THR A 75 3.05 -15.71 -9.27
N SER A 76 4.32 -15.29 -9.14
CA SER A 76 5.47 -16.15 -9.42
C SER A 76 5.82 -17.11 -8.27
N ARG A 77 5.21 -16.91 -7.10
CA ARG A 77 5.39 -17.76 -5.90
C ARG A 77 4.28 -18.79 -5.72
N ALA A 78 3.19 -18.67 -6.48
CA ALA A 78 2.05 -19.59 -6.50
C ALA A 78 2.30 -20.73 -7.51
#